data_AF-A0A936UL27-F1
#
_entry.id   AF-A0A936UL27-F1
#
_cell.length_a   1.000
_cell.length_b   1.000
_cell.length_c   1.000
_cell.angle_alpha   90.00
_cell.angle_beta   90.00
_cell.angle_gamma   90.00
#
_symmetry.space_group_name_H-M   'P 1'
#
loop_
_entity.id
_entity.type
_entity.pdbx_description
1 polymer ?
#
loop_
_entity_poly.entity_id
_entity_poly.type
_entity_poly.pdbx_seq_one_letter_code
_entity_poly.pdbx_strand_id
1 'polypeptide(L)'
;MIRKYEVISYDVWGNAREGFQVNAAYSTGRVVEIDPDATNRAINRRVGVRGVTWDGDPDCSLYGEVKRNGRPALELQAIREN
;
A
#
# COMPACT_ATOMS: atom_id res chain seq x y z
N MET A 1 3.96 1.27 -18.35
CA MET A 1 3.56 -0.15 -18.51
C MET A 1 2.76 -0.52 -17.28
N ILE A 2 1.59 -1.13 -17.42
CA ILE A 2 0.79 -1.55 -16.26
C ILE A 2 1.48 -2.71 -15.54
N ARG A 3 1.62 -2.60 -14.21
CA ARG A 3 2.21 -3.63 -13.35
C ARG A 3 1.15 -4.27 -12.47
N LYS A 4 1.36 -5.55 -12.13
CA LYS A 4 0.52 -6.29 -11.17
C LYS A 4 1.11 -6.22 -9.78
N TYR A 5 0.27 -5.94 -8.80
CA TYR A 5 0.62 -5.94 -7.40
C TYR A 5 -0.34 -6.81 -6.61
N GLU A 6 0.17 -7.54 -5.62
CA GLU A 6 -0.66 -8.10 -4.57
C GLU A 6 -0.88 -7.05 -3.47
N VAL A 7 -2.12 -6.94 -3.00
CA VAL A 7 -2.47 -6.12 -1.84
C VAL A 7 -2.11 -6.88 -0.56
N ILE A 8 -1.28 -6.29 0.29
CA ILE A 8 -0.85 -6.81 1.58
C ILE A 8 -1.48 -5.98 2.68
N SER A 9 -2.24 -6.61 3.58
CA SER A 9 -2.86 -5.93 4.72
C SER A 9 -1.94 -5.93 5.93
N TYR A 10 -1.99 -4.87 6.73
CA TYR A 10 -1.20 -4.75 7.96
C TYR A 10 -2.06 -4.85 9.21
N ASP A 11 -1.57 -5.58 10.21
CA ASP A 11 -1.97 -5.41 11.61
C ASP A 11 -1.06 -4.34 12.25
N VAL A 12 -1.69 -3.28 12.77
CA VAL A 12 -1.00 -2.06 13.19
C VAL A 12 -1.44 -1.67 14.58
N TRP A 13 -0.46 -1.42 15.45
CA TRP A 13 -0.64 -0.96 16.81
C TRP A 13 0.01 0.41 17.03
N GLY A 14 -0.29 1.04 18.17
CA GLY A 14 0.15 2.40 18.48
C GLY A 14 -0.87 3.48 18.11
N ASN A 15 -0.45 4.74 18.14
CA ASN A 15 -1.32 5.90 17.93
C ASN A 15 -0.55 7.12 17.38
N ALA A 16 -1.26 8.17 16.98
CA ALA A 16 -0.65 9.34 16.35
C ALA A 16 0.29 10.16 17.27
N ARG A 17 0.20 9.97 18.60
CA ARG A 17 1.06 10.67 19.58
C ARG A 17 2.36 9.90 19.83
N GLU A 18 2.29 8.57 19.88
CA GLU A 18 3.41 7.69 20.26
C GLU A 18 4.08 7.02 19.06
N GLY A 19 3.46 7.10 17.88
CA GLY A 19 3.88 6.40 16.67
C GLY A 19 3.07 5.12 16.43
N PHE A 20 3.12 4.66 15.18
CA PHE A 20 2.50 3.40 14.75
C PHE A 20 3.58 2.37 14.45
N GLN A 21 3.26 1.10 14.66
CA GLN A 21 4.12 -0.03 14.33
C GLN A 21 3.31 -1.13 13.64
N VAL A 22 3.88 -1.74 12.61
CA VAL A 22 3.31 -2.92 11.94
C VAL A 22 3.69 -4.15 12.75
N ASN A 23 2.71 -4.83 13.32
CA ASN A 23 2.92 -6.08 14.04
C ASN A 23 3.06 -7.27 13.08
N ALA A 24 2.24 -7.29 12.02
CA ALA A 24 2.26 -8.35 11.02
C ALA A 24 1.72 -7.86 9.67
N ALA A 25 2.16 -8.53 8.61
CA ALA A 25 1.73 -8.31 7.24
C ALA A 25 1.12 -9.60 6.66
N TYR A 26 -0.03 -9.47 5.99
CA TYR A 26 -0.79 -10.60 5.48
C TYR A 26 -1.13 -10.41 4.02
N SER A 27 -0.77 -11.41 3.22
CA SER A 27 -1.29 -11.59 1.86
C SER A 27 -2.82 -11.61 1.90
N THR A 28 -3.44 -10.83 1.01
CA THR A 28 -4.91 -10.82 0.88
C THR A 28 -5.40 -11.69 -0.28
N GLY A 29 -4.49 -12.16 -1.15
CA GLY A 29 -4.83 -12.83 -2.41
C GLY A 29 -5.45 -11.91 -3.46
N ARG A 30 -5.66 -10.62 -3.15
CA ARG A 30 -6.22 -9.64 -4.09
C ARG A 30 -5.10 -9.04 -4.92
N VAL A 31 -5.16 -9.26 -6.23
CA VAL A 31 -4.25 -8.66 -7.21
C VAL A 31 -4.88 -7.44 -7.87
N VAL A 32 -4.09 -6.39 -8.06
CA VAL A 32 -4.47 -5.16 -8.75
C VAL A 32 -3.46 -4.79 -9.82
N GLU A 33 -3.93 -4.10 -10.85
CA GLU A 33 -3.10 -3.58 -11.93
C GLU A 33 -2.98 -2.06 -11.80
N ILE A 34 -1.75 -1.56 -11.71
CA ILE A 34 -1.45 -0.15 -11.46
C ILE A 34 -0.39 0.31 -12.44
N ASP A 35 -0.58 1.51 -12.99
CA ASP A 35 0.48 2.22 -13.69
C ASP A 35 1.49 2.74 -12.66
N PRO A 36 2.81 2.47 -12.79
CA PRO A 36 3.83 3.00 -11.89
C PRO A 36 3.77 4.53 -11.69
N ASP A 37 3.30 5.27 -12.70
CA ASP A 37 3.16 6.73 -12.65
C ASP A 37 1.77 7.18 -12.14
N ALA A 38 0.94 6.24 -11.66
CA ALA A 38 -0.39 6.53 -11.19
C ALA A 38 -0.37 7.46 -9.96
N THR A 39 -1.20 8.49 -9.99
CA THR A 39 -1.39 9.36 -8.83
C THR A 39 -1.92 8.59 -7.61
N ASN A 40 -1.61 9.06 -6.40
CA ASN A 40 -2.16 8.53 -5.15
C ASN A 40 -3.68 8.32 -5.19
N ARG A 41 -4.42 9.24 -5.84
CA ARG A 41 -5.87 9.15 -5.98
C ARG A 41 -6.32 7.96 -6.84
N ALA A 42 -5.60 7.69 -7.93
CA ALA A 42 -5.90 6.56 -8.81
C ALA A 42 -5.62 5.23 -8.11
N ILE A 43 -4.48 5.11 -7.42
CA ILE A 43 -4.12 3.93 -6.61
C ILE A 43 -5.18 3.70 -5.52
N ASN A 44 -5.54 4.74 -4.76
CA ASN A 44 -6.55 4.65 -3.70
C ASN A 44 -7.89 4.11 -4.20
N ARG A 45 -8.36 4.59 -5.36
CA ARG A 45 -9.59 4.09 -5.98
C ARG A 45 -9.48 2.61 -6.37
N ARG A 46 -8.34 2.19 -6.91
CA ARG A 46 -8.12 0.81 -7.35
C ARG A 46 -8.10 -0.17 -6.18
N VAL A 47 -7.47 0.20 -5.07
CA VAL A 47 -7.31 -0.68 -3.90
C VAL A 47 -8.44 -0.54 -2.88
N GLY A 48 -9.29 0.49 -3.01
CA GLY A 48 -10.48 0.68 -2.19
C GLY A 48 -10.21 1.40 -0.86
N VAL A 49 -9.22 2.29 -0.82
CA VAL A 49 -8.87 3.10 0.37
C VAL A 49 -9.05 4.59 0.11
N ARG A 50 -9.00 5.39 1.19
CA ARG A 50 -9.12 6.85 1.12
C ARG A 50 -8.05 7.52 1.99
N GLY A 51 -7.54 8.65 1.51
CA GLY A 51 -6.59 9.46 2.27
C GLY A 51 -5.22 8.81 2.46
N VAL A 52 -4.86 7.85 1.61
CA VAL A 52 -3.56 7.17 1.64
C VAL A 52 -2.61 7.82 0.61
N THR A 53 -1.36 8.00 1.01
CA THR A 53 -0.23 8.37 0.15
C THR A 53 0.67 7.16 -0.03
N TRP A 54 1.27 7.05 -1.22
CA TRP A 54 2.11 5.92 -1.60
C TRP A 54 3.53 6.39 -1.84
N ASP A 55 4.48 5.61 -1.35
CA ASP A 55 5.91 5.79 -1.59
C ASP A 55 6.58 4.41 -1.70
N GLY A 56 7.78 4.36 -2.27
CA GLY A 56 8.54 3.12 -2.47
C GLY A 56 9.02 2.93 -3.90
N ASP A 57 9.45 1.70 -4.18
CA ASP A 57 9.95 1.30 -5.50
C ASP A 57 8.84 0.55 -6.26
N PRO A 58 8.33 1.08 -7.38
CA PRO A 58 7.30 0.42 -8.19
C PRO A 58 7.68 -0.99 -8.65
N ASP A 59 8.97 -1.33 -8.70
CA ASP A 59 9.45 -2.64 -9.15
C ASP A 59 9.52 -3.67 -8.00
N CYS A 60 9.39 -3.20 -6.75
CA CYS A 60 9.46 -4.03 -5.55
C CYS A 60 8.19 -3.92 -4.71
N SER A 61 7.96 -2.76 -4.09
CA SER A 61 6.83 -2.51 -3.20
C SER A 61 6.48 -1.03 -3.11
N LEU A 62 5.17 -0.74 -3.01
CA LEU A 62 4.65 0.57 -2.61
C LEU A 62 4.01 0.48 -1.23
N TYR A 63 4.45 1.33 -0.30
CA TYR A 63 3.96 1.42 1.06
C TYR A 63 2.90 2.51 1.17
N GLY A 64 1.71 2.13 1.63
CA GLY A 64 0.58 3.04 1.81
C GLY A 64 0.50 3.54 3.25
N GLU A 65 0.50 4.86 3.42
CA GLU A 65 0.33 5.52 4.72
C GLU A 65 -0.86 6.48 4.72
N VAL A 66 -1.63 6.52 5.81
CA VAL A 66 -2.72 7.49 5.98
C VAL A 66 -2.14 8.89 6.15
N LYS A 67 -2.32 9.74 5.14
CA LYS A 67 -1.81 11.12 5.06
C LYS A 67 -2.08 11.96 6.31
N ARG A 68 -3.21 11.73 6.98
CA ARG A 68 -3.63 12.53 8.14
C ARG A 68 -2.72 12.35 9.35
N ASN A 69 -2.24 11.14 9.59
CA ASN A 69 -1.63 10.79 10.88
C ASN A 69 -0.47 9.80 10.80
N GLY A 70 -0.02 9.45 9.60
CA GLY A 70 1.12 8.56 9.44
C GLY A 70 0.85 7.10 9.78
N ARG A 71 -0.42 6.67 9.84
CA ARG A 71 -0.74 5.27 10.14
C ARG A 71 -0.45 4.40 8.90
N PRO A 72 0.38 3.35 8.99
CA PRO A 72 0.51 2.36 7.93
C PRO A 72 -0.86 1.77 7.60
N ALA A 73 -1.23 1.76 6.32
CA ALA A 73 -2.53 1.30 5.86
C ALA A 73 -2.42 -0.10 5.28
N LEU A 74 -1.60 -0.25 4.24
CA LEU A 74 -1.38 -1.50 3.50
C LEU A 74 -0.16 -1.34 2.59
N GLU A 75 0.30 -2.43 2.00
CA GLU A 75 1.38 -2.45 1.00
C GLU A 75 0.90 -3.06 -0.32
N LEU A 76 1.52 -2.63 -1.41
CA LEU A 76 1.37 -3.21 -2.73
C LEU A 76 2.69 -3.86 -3.12
N GLN A 77 2.73 -5.18 -3.08
CA GLN A 77 3.93 -5.95 -3.42
C GLN A 77 3.92 -6.30 -4.90
N ALA A 78 4.96 -5.92 -5.64
CA ALA A 78 5.05 -6.17 -7.07
C ALA A 78 5.13 -7.68 -7.34
N ILE A 79 4.29 -8.16 -8.26
CA ILE A 79 4.34 -9.54 -8.72
C ILE A 79 5.34 -9.60 -9.88
N ARG A 80 6.42 -10.36 -9.69
CA ARG A 80 7.36 -10.65 -10.77
C ARG A 80 6.78 -11.77 -11.63
N GLU A 81 6.47 -11.46 -12.88
CA GLU A 81 6.19 -12.49 -13.88
C GLU A 81 7.54 -13.15 -14.22
N ASN A 82 7.61 -14.48 -14.04
CA ASN A 82 8.78 -15.29 -14.42
C ASN A 82 8.92 -15.39 -15.94
#